data_AF-A0A3M1ZDG5-F1
#
_entry.id   AF-A0A3M1ZDG5-F1
#
_cell.length_a   1.000
_cell.length_b   1.000
_cell.length_c   1.000
_cell.angle_alpha   90.00
_cell.angle_beta   90.00
_cell.angle_gamma   90.00
#
_symmetry.space_group_name_H-M   'P 1'
#
loop_
_entity.id
_entity.type
_entity.pdbx_description
1 polymer ?
#
loop_
_entity_poly.entity_id
_entity_poly.type
_entity_poly.pdbx_seq_one_letter_code
_entity_poly.pdbx_strand_id
1 'polypeptide(L)' 'MGRSEAEETRLRYLYRALVVRGKLRLPPEAARALVGPDCAYHLYRHLPARGPIPAPREGESGSEDGGGPA' A
#
# COMPACT_ATOMS: atom_id res chain seq x y z
N MET A 1 3.58 17.58 9.39
CA MET A 1 3.09 16.86 10.59
C MET A 1 3.49 15.39 10.46
N GLY A 2 4.34 14.89 11.35
CA GLY A 2 4.72 13.47 11.34
C GLY A 2 3.59 12.60 11.88
N ARG A 3 3.35 11.44 11.27
CA ARG A 3 2.41 10.43 11.79
C ARG A 3 2.93 9.92 13.14
N SER A 4 2.02 9.72 14.09
CA SER A 4 2.40 9.11 15.38
C SER A 4 2.80 7.64 15.19
N GLU A 5 3.70 7.11 16.02
CA GLU A 5 4.13 5.70 15.94
C GLU A 5 2.95 4.71 16.09
N ALA A 6 1.95 5.09 16.89
CA ALA A 6 0.72 4.33 17.07
C ALA A 6 -0.09 4.24 15.78
N GLU A 7 -0.18 5.35 15.05
CA GLU A 7 -0.88 5.42 13.77
C GLU A 7 -0.15 4.63 12.68
N GLU A 8 1.19 4.71 12.64
CA GLU A 8 1.99 3.91 11.71
C GLU A 8 1.82 2.40 11.96
N THR A 9 1.84 2.00 13.23
CA THR A 9 1.59 0.60 13.63
C THR A 9 0.19 0.14 13.21
N ARG A 10 -0.83 0.97 13.44
CA ARG A 10 -2.21 0.68 13.04
C ARG A 10 -2.34 0.51 11.53
N LEU A 11 -1.76 1.44 10.76
CA LEU A 11 -1.75 1.38 9.30
C LEU A 11 -1.06 0.11 8.81
N ARG A 12 0.10 -0.22 9.36
CA ARG A 12 0.84 -1.45 9.02
C ARG A 12 -0.02 -2.70 9.25
N TYR A 13 -0.74 -2.78 10.37
CA TYR A 13 -1.67 -3.89 10.64
C TYR A 13 -2.83 -3.97 9.64
N LEU A 14 -3.41 -2.83 9.27
CA LEU A 14 -4.48 -2.77 8.27
C LEU A 14 -3.99 -3.25 6.90
N TYR A 15 -2.87 -2.73 6.41
CA TYR A 15 -2.30 -3.15 5.13
C TYR A 15 -1.92 -4.63 5.15
N ARG A 16 -1.33 -5.13 6.24
CA ARG A 16 -1.05 -6.55 6.42
C ARG A 16 -2.33 -7.39 6.27
N ALA A 17 -3.43 -6.98 6.91
CA ALA A 17 -4.71 -7.68 6.81
C ALA A 17 -5.30 -7.65 5.39
N LEU A 18 -5.15 -6.54 4.66
CA LEU A 18 -5.61 -6.44 3.26
C LEU A 18 -4.84 -7.39 2.34
N VAL A 19 -3.52 -7.46 2.51
CA VAL A 19 -2.65 -8.35 1.72
C VAL A 19 -2.95 -9.82 2.01
N VAL A 20 -3.04 -10.20 3.29
CA VAL A 20 -3.35 -11.59 3.69
C VAL A 20 -4.75 -12.02 3.21
N ARG A 21 -5.73 -11.12 3.23
CA ARG A 21 -7.09 -11.39 2.71
C ARG A 21 -7.18 -11.35 1.19
N GLY A 22 -6.09 -11.07 0.47
CA GLY A 22 -6.07 -10.96 -0.99
C GLY A 22 -6.82 -9.75 -1.54
N LYS A 23 -7.21 -8.79 -0.69
CA LYS A 23 -7.90 -7.55 -1.09
C LYS A 23 -6.96 -6.52 -1.71
N LEU A 24 -5.66 -6.64 -1.42
CA LEU A 24 -4.60 -5.83 -1.99
C LEU A 24 -3.49 -6.75 -2.48
N ARG A 25 -3.09 -6.60 -3.74
CA ARG A 25 -1.90 -7.27 -4.29
C ARG A 25 -0.77 -6.27 -4.38
N LEU A 26 0.35 -6.62 -3.75
CA LEU A 26 1.59 -5.86 -3.82
C LEU A 26 2.63 -6.68 -4.60
N PRO A 27 3.66 -6.04 -5.15
CA PRO A 27 4.85 -6.74 -5.58
C PRO A 27 5.39 -7.64 -4.44
N PRO A 28 5.94 -8.83 -4.74
CA PRO A 28 6.42 -9.75 -3.71
C PRO A 28 7.39 -9.10 -2.73
N GLU A 29 8.29 -8.23 -3.20
CA GLU A 29 9.24 -7.51 -2.36
C GLU A 29 8.57 -6.58 -1.35
N ALA A 30 7.56 -5.81 -1.79
CA ALA A 30 6.80 -4.93 -0.92
C ALA A 30 5.94 -5.74 0.09
N ALA A 31 5.38 -6.88 -0.32
CA ALA A 31 4.67 -7.76 0.58
C ALA A 31 5.59 -8.35 1.66
N ARG A 32 6.84 -8.74 1.32
CA ARG A 32 7.82 -9.26 2.28
C ARG A 32 8.11 -8.27 3.41
N ALA A 33 8.18 -6.98 3.11
CA ALA A 33 8.39 -5.93 4.11
C ALA A 33 7.19 -5.76 5.08
N LEU A 34 5.97 -6.11 4.65
CA LEU A 34 4.74 -5.96 5.42
C LEU A 34 4.33 -7.22 6.21
N VAL A 35 4.41 -8.39 5.59
CA VAL A 35 3.94 -9.67 6.17
C VAL A 35 5.08 -10.61 6.60
N GLY A 36 6.32 -10.31 6.20
CA GLY A 36 7.48 -11.18 6.39
C GLY A 36 7.74 -12.12 5.20
N PRO A 37 8.96 -12.69 5.09
CA PRO A 37 9.38 -13.48 3.94
C PRO A 37 8.60 -14.80 3.78
N ASP A 38 8.36 -15.51 4.87
CA ASP A 38 7.64 -16.79 4.86
C ASP A 38 6.16 -16.61 4.46
N CYS A 39 5.50 -15.63 5.06
CA CYS A 39 4.10 -15.32 4.78
C CYS A 39 3.93 -14.83 3.32
N ALA A 40 4.86 -13.99 2.83
CA ALA A 40 4.87 -13.57 1.43
C ALA A 40 5.09 -14.76 0.48
N TYR A 41 5.99 -15.70 0.79
CA TYR A 41 6.17 -16.91 -0.02
C TYR A 41 4.86 -17.70 -0.13
N HIS A 42 4.19 -17.98 0.99
CA HIS A 42 2.93 -18.72 0.97
C HIS A 42 1.80 -17.99 0.24
N LEU A 43 1.75 -16.66 0.36
CA LEU A 43 0.74 -15.84 -0.32
C LEU A 43 0.95 -15.76 -1.83
N TYR A 44 2.19 -15.75 -2.32
CA TYR A 44 2.50 -15.46 -3.72
C TYR A 44 3.01 -16.66 -4.53
N ARG A 45 3.38 -17.79 -3.90
CA ARG A 45 3.93 -18.98 -4.60
C ARG A 45 3.05 -19.56 -5.72
N HIS A 46 1.73 -19.39 -5.60
CA HIS A 46 0.75 -19.95 -6.54
C HIS A 46 -0.03 -18.87 -7.29
N LEU A 47 0.39 -17.60 -7.18
CA LEU A 47 -0.31 -16.53 -7.87
C LEU A 47 0.07 -16.55 -9.35
N PRO A 48 -0.90 -16.74 -10.27
CA PRO A 48 -0.62 -16.48 -11.67
C PRO A 48 -0.20 -15.02 -11.79
N ALA A 49 0.76 -14.75 -12.69
CA ALA A 49 1.30 -13.43 -12.98
C ALA A 49 0.23 -12.49 -13.57
N ARG A 50 -0.81 -12.18 -12.80
CA ARG A 50 -1.67 -11.05 -13.04
C ARG A 50 -0.81 -9.86 -12.65
N GLY A 51 -0.39 -9.10 -13.65
CA GLY A 51 0.59 -8.03 -13.55
C GLY A 51 0.30 -7.06 -12.40
N PRO A 52 1.30 -6.28 -11.99
CA PRO A 52 1.18 -5.36 -10.87
C PRO A 52 -0.05 -4.47 -11.06
N ILE A 53 -0.81 -4.27 -9.96
CA ILE A 53 -1.79 -3.19 -9.92
C ILE A 53 -0.98 -1.92 -10.20
N PRO A 54 -1.35 -1.10 -11.21
CA PRO A 54 -0.61 0.11 -11.54
C PRO A 54 -0.45 0.94 -10.27
N ALA A 55 0.77 1.41 -10.03
CA ALA A 55 1.08 2.23 -8.88
C ALA A 55 0.05 3.37 -8.74
N PRO A 56 -0.36 3.74 -7.52
CA PRO A 56 -1.16 4.94 -7.33
C PRO A 56 -0.42 6.09 -8.02
N ARG A 57 -1.12 6.76 -8.94
CA ARG A 57 -0.53 7.86 -9.70
C ARG A 57 -0.14 8.95 -8.70
N GLU A 58 1.16 9.19 -8.60
CA GLU A 58 1.70 10.31 -7.83
C GLU A 58 1.23 11.59 -8.55
N GLY A 59 0.13 12.21 -8.10
CA GLY A 59 -0.39 13.37 -8.83
C GLY A 59 -1.83 13.82 -8.54
N GLU A 60 -2.37 13.64 -7.34
CA GLU A 60 -3.49 14.48 -6.87
C GLU A 60 -3.03 15.25 -5.63
N SER A 61 -1.94 16.01 -5.81
CA SER A 61 -1.83 17.31 -5.17
C SER A 61 -2.87 18.23 -5.83
N GLY A 62 -4.08 18.24 -5.27
CA GLY A 62 -5.01 19.34 -5.46
C GLY A 62 -4.44 20.60 -4.83
N SER A 63 -3.46 21.21 -5.51
CA SER A 63 -3.19 22.63 -5.39
C SER A 63 -4.32 23.36 -6.10
N GLU A 64 -5.21 23.97 -5.32
CA GLU A 64 -6.01 25.10 -5.78
C GLU A 64 -5.57 26.32 -4.97
N ASP A 65 -4.32 26.76 -5.20
CA ASP A 65 -3.99 28.18 -5.04
C ASP A 65 -4.41 28.87 -6.34
N GLY A 66 -5.49 29.64 -6.26
CA GLY A 66 -6.05 30.39 -7.38
C GLY A 66 -6.94 31.51 -6.88
N GLY A 67 -6.31 32.65 -6.56
CA GLY A 67 -7.02 33.88 -6.23
C GLY A 67 -7.90 34.38 -7.37
N GLY A 68 -8.96 35.08 -6.99
CA GLY A 68 -9.80 35.88 -7.88
C GLY A 68 -10.45 37.02 -7.07
N PRO A 69 -10.32 38.29 -7.50
CA PRO A 69 -10.79 39.45 -6.75
C PRO A 69 -12.26 39.77 -7.07
N ALA A 70 -12.97 40.35 -6.10
CA ALA A 70 -14.16 41.16 -6.32
C ALA A 70 -14.25 42.25 -5.25
#